data_AF-A0AAC9X591-F1
#
_entry.id   AF-A0AAC9X591-F1
#
_cell.length_a   1.000
_cell.length_b   1.000
_cell.length_c   1.000
_cell.angle_alpha   90.00
_cell.angle_beta   90.00
_cell.angle_gamma   90.00
#
_symmetry.space_group_name_H-M   'P 1'
#
loop_
_entity.id
_entity.type
_entity.pdbx_description
1 polymer ?
#
loop_
_entity_poly.entity_id
_entity_poly.type
_entity_poly.pdbx_seq_one_letter_code
_entity_poly.pdbx_strand_id
1 'polypeptide(L)'
;MVIRLVFVFLCGATLALYSDRVPFTHGFGIAFIVVVLLTLREGGFHVFGVPAMTYALAWLAVVLPQPFQAVGRKNDYSYALYLWGWPMQQLAAFFGWHHWGYLPYTAVSLLMAFVCEWVSWHLIEKTALTLKDWSPGRGVAYWSGTFQRSLNRRRNPAAVAAAD
;
A
#
# COMPACT_ATOMS: atom_id res chain seq x y z
N MET A 1 23.81 -0.37 5.00
CA MET A 1 22.48 -0.05 4.42
C MET A 1 21.52 -1.24 4.50
N VAL A 2 21.87 -2.42 3.97
CA VAL A 2 21.00 -3.62 3.98
C VAL A 2 20.54 -4.04 5.38
N ILE A 3 21.44 -4.08 6.37
CA ILE A 3 21.12 -4.47 7.76
C ILE A 3 19.96 -3.63 8.34
N ARG A 4 19.91 -2.33 8.03
CA ARG A 4 18.85 -1.44 8.53
C ARG A 4 17.50 -1.75 7.88
N LEU A 5 17.48 -2.05 6.58
CA LEU A 5 16.25 -2.43 5.87
C LEU A 5 15.72 -3.76 6.39
N VAL A 6 16.61 -4.74 6.58
CA VAL A 6 16.28 -6.04 7.17
C VAL A 6 15.75 -5.86 8.59
N PHE A 7 16.36 -5.01 9.40
CA PHE A 7 15.88 -4.71 10.75
C PHE A 7 14.47 -4.12 10.76
N VAL A 8 14.21 -3.08 9.94
CA VAL A 8 12.88 -2.47 9.81
C VAL A 8 11.84 -3.50 9.35
N PHE A 9 12.20 -4.33 8.37
CA PHE A 9 11.33 -5.41 7.89
C PHE A 9 11.03 -6.44 9.00
N LEU A 10 12.04 -6.87 9.76
CA LEU A 10 11.88 -7.81 10.85
C LEU A 10 11.02 -7.26 11.99
N CYS A 11 11.14 -5.97 12.34
CA CYS A 11 10.25 -5.33 13.30
C CYS A 11 8.79 -5.41 12.86
N GLY A 12 8.51 -5.13 11.58
CA GLY A 12 7.16 -5.28 11.02
C GLY A 12 6.69 -6.74 11.00
N ALA A 13 7.53 -7.66 10.52
CA ALA A 13 7.21 -9.08 10.41
C ALA A 13 6.95 -9.74 11.76
N THR A 14 7.74 -9.40 12.79
CA THR A 14 7.53 -9.90 14.15
C THR A 14 6.24 -9.34 14.75
N LEU A 15 5.94 -8.05 14.57
CA LEU A 15 4.67 -7.48 15.01
C LEU A 15 3.48 -8.15 14.31
N ALA A 16 3.58 -8.41 13.01
CA ALA A 16 2.55 -9.11 12.25
C ALA A 16 2.36 -10.56 12.74
N LEU A 17 3.46 -11.29 12.97
CA LEU A 17 3.43 -12.67 13.47
C LEU A 17 2.78 -12.79 14.86
N TYR A 18 3.00 -11.81 15.73
CA TYR A 18 2.44 -11.78 17.09
C TYR A 18 1.24 -10.84 17.23
N SER A 19 0.63 -10.41 16.12
CA SER A 19 -0.46 -9.42 16.13
C SER A 19 -1.65 -9.83 17.00
N ASP A 20 -1.98 -11.12 17.06
CA ASP A 20 -3.06 -11.65 17.91
C ASP A 20 -2.78 -11.56 19.42
N ARG A 21 -1.51 -11.40 19.82
CA ARG A 21 -1.08 -11.35 21.24
C ARG A 21 -0.71 -9.96 21.71
N VAL A 22 -0.60 -8.99 20.80
CA VAL A 22 -0.14 -7.65 21.13
C VAL A 22 -1.34 -6.78 21.54
N PRO A 23 -1.38 -6.27 22.78
CA PRO A 23 -2.49 -5.44 23.22
C PRO A 23 -2.37 -4.04 22.61
N PHE A 24 -3.33 -3.63 21.79
CA PHE A 24 -3.41 -2.28 21.21
C PHE A 24 -4.19 -1.32 22.14
N THR A 25 -3.59 -0.97 23.28
CA THR A 25 -4.20 -0.01 24.21
C THR A 25 -3.73 1.42 23.94
N HIS A 26 -4.58 2.40 24.25
CA HIS A 26 -4.26 3.83 24.07
C HIS A 26 -3.02 4.25 24.87
N GLY A 27 -2.80 3.67 26.06
CA GLY A 27 -1.63 3.97 26.90
C GLY A 27 -0.32 3.59 26.23
N PHE A 28 -0.21 2.36 25.71
CA PHE A 28 0.97 1.94 24.97
C PHE A 28 1.15 2.71 23.67
N GLY A 29 0.06 2.94 22.92
CA GLY A 29 0.10 3.73 21.68
C GLY A 29 0.73 5.11 21.87
N ILE A 30 0.24 5.87 22.86
CA ILE A 30 0.78 7.19 23.19
C ILE A 30 2.23 7.08 23.70
N ALA A 31 2.54 6.12 24.56
CA ALA A 31 3.91 5.92 25.05
C ALA A 31 4.90 5.68 23.92
N PHE A 32 4.56 4.83 22.94
CA PHE A 32 5.42 4.58 21.78
C PHE A 32 5.53 5.79 20.84
N ILE A 33 4.48 6.61 20.69
CA ILE A 33 4.59 7.90 19.99
C ILE A 33 5.59 8.82 20.69
N VAL A 34 5.54 8.91 22.01
CA VAL A 34 6.50 9.73 22.79
C VAL A 34 7.93 9.23 22.58
N VAL A 35 8.16 7.91 22.60
CA VAL A 35 9.48 7.32 22.31
C VAL A 35 9.96 7.68 20.90
N VAL A 36 9.07 7.67 19.90
CA VAL A 36 9.41 8.12 18.53
C VAL A 36 9.85 9.58 18.53
N LEU A 37 9.07 10.48 19.15
CA LEU A 37 9.40 11.92 19.18
C LEU A 37 10.71 12.20 19.93
N LEU A 38 10.95 11.51 21.05
CA LEU A 38 12.19 11.65 21.83
C LEU A 38 13.40 11.15 21.02
N THR A 39 13.29 10.00 20.35
CA THR A 39 14.39 9.45 19.55
C THR A 39 14.67 10.23 18.27
N LEU A 40 13.68 10.97 17.75
CA LEU A 40 13.88 11.94 16.67
C LEU A 40 14.65 13.19 17.12
N ARG A 41 14.49 13.60 18.39
CA ARG A 41 15.16 14.79 18.96
C ARG A 41 16.56 14.49 19.47
N GLU A 42 16.70 13.46 20.29
CA GLU A 42 17.92 13.14 21.05
C GLU A 42 18.83 12.14 20.30
N GLY A 43 18.34 11.56 19.18
CA GLY A 43 19.02 10.50 18.43
C GLY A 43 18.63 9.09 18.88
N GLY A 44 19.21 8.06 18.23
CA GLY A 44 18.89 6.66 18.52
C GLY A 44 17.65 6.12 17.80
N PHE A 45 17.08 6.89 16.86
CA PHE A 45 15.89 6.51 16.07
C PHE A 45 16.02 5.13 15.40
N HIS A 46 17.19 4.74 14.92
CA HIS A 46 17.37 3.47 14.23
C HIS A 46 17.23 2.24 15.13
N VAL A 47 17.51 2.37 16.43
CA VAL A 47 17.49 1.24 17.37
C VAL A 47 16.16 1.20 18.13
N PHE A 48 15.76 2.34 18.71
CA PHE A 48 14.57 2.41 19.56
C PHE A 48 13.38 3.05 18.85
N GLY A 49 13.63 4.03 17.97
CA GLY A 49 12.58 4.73 17.24
C GLY A 49 11.89 3.83 16.22
N VAL A 50 12.62 2.96 15.51
CA VAL A 50 12.06 2.05 14.51
C VAL A 50 11.04 1.07 15.11
N PRO A 51 11.36 0.27 16.15
CA PRO A 51 10.38 -0.61 16.78
C PRO A 51 9.20 0.16 17.38
N ALA A 52 9.47 1.30 18.03
CA ALA A 52 8.43 2.15 18.58
C ALA A 52 7.49 2.69 17.49
N MET A 53 8.04 3.08 16.34
CA MET A 53 7.27 3.55 15.20
C MET A 53 6.45 2.44 14.57
N THR A 54 6.98 1.21 14.50
CA THR A 54 6.21 0.04 14.02
C THR A 54 4.97 -0.18 14.89
N TYR A 55 5.12 -0.18 16.22
CA TYR A 55 3.98 -0.32 17.12
C TYR A 55 3.02 0.88 17.04
N ALA A 56 3.55 2.11 17.06
CA ALA A 56 2.74 3.33 17.00
C ALA A 56 1.90 3.39 15.71
N LEU A 57 2.47 3.02 14.57
CA LEU A 57 1.76 2.95 13.28
C LEU A 57 0.67 1.88 13.29
N ALA A 58 0.96 0.69 13.84
CA ALA A 58 -0.04 -0.38 13.95
C ALA A 58 -1.19 0.00 14.89
N TRP A 59 -0.87 0.61 16.04
CA TRP A 59 -1.86 1.15 16.96
C TRP A 59 -2.72 2.23 16.30
N LEU A 60 -2.09 3.16 15.57
CA LEU A 60 -2.80 4.22 14.85
C LEU A 60 -3.74 3.64 13.80
N ALA A 61 -3.31 2.60 13.07
CA ALA A 61 -4.14 1.91 12.08
C ALA A 61 -5.39 1.27 12.70
N VAL A 62 -5.29 0.74 13.93
CA VAL A 62 -6.41 0.14 14.66
C VAL A 62 -7.35 1.20 15.23
N VAL A 63 -6.81 2.29 15.78
CA VAL A 63 -7.59 3.34 16.45
C VAL A 63 -8.26 4.32 15.47
N LEU A 64 -7.73 4.44 14.24
CA LEU A 64 -8.25 5.39 13.26
C LEU A 64 -9.74 5.14 12.95
N PRO A 65 -10.59 6.20 12.90
CA PRO A 65 -12.00 6.06 12.60
C PRO A 65 -12.26 5.41 11.22
N GLN A 66 -13.37 4.67 11.11
CA GLN A 66 -13.89 4.05 9.87
C GLN A 66 -13.74 4.88 8.58
N PRO A 67 -14.01 6.20 8.53
CA PRO A 67 -13.81 6.98 7.32
C PRO A 67 -12.35 6.96 6.82
N PHE A 68 -11.36 6.96 7.72
CA PHE A 68 -9.95 6.88 7.34
C PHE A 68 -9.52 5.47 6.95
N GLN A 69 -10.11 4.44 7.56
CA GLN A 69 -9.91 3.05 7.13
C GLN A 69 -10.48 2.80 5.72
N ALA A 70 -11.54 3.52 5.34
CA ALA A 70 -12.16 3.41 4.02
C ALA A 70 -11.34 4.04 2.89
N VAL A 71 -10.40 4.96 3.21
CA VAL A 71 -9.59 5.67 2.22
C VAL A 71 -8.80 4.67 1.35
N GLY A 72 -8.20 3.62 1.90
CA GLY A 72 -7.46 2.62 1.10
C GLY A 72 -8.31 1.51 0.45
N ARG A 73 -9.63 1.49 0.65
CA ARG A 73 -10.48 0.34 0.28
C ARG A 73 -11.08 0.44 -1.12
N LYS A 74 -11.21 1.67 -1.66
CA LYS A 74 -11.78 1.93 -3.00
C LYS A 74 -10.71 2.33 -4.01
N ASN A 75 -9.73 3.13 -3.58
CA ASN A 75 -8.55 3.50 -4.36
C ASN A 75 -7.30 3.18 -3.53
N ASP A 76 -6.29 2.60 -4.16
CA ASP A 76 -4.99 2.38 -3.52
C ASP A 76 -4.18 3.69 -3.54
N TYR A 77 -4.59 4.65 -2.70
CA TYR A 77 -3.91 5.94 -2.58
C TYR A 77 -2.44 5.78 -2.19
N SER A 78 -2.08 4.70 -1.46
CA SER A 78 -0.71 4.36 -1.13
C SER A 78 0.15 4.14 -2.37
N TYR A 79 -0.39 3.46 -3.38
CA TYR A 79 0.32 3.22 -4.64
C TYR A 79 0.64 4.53 -5.39
N ALA A 80 -0.33 5.42 -5.48
CA ALA A 80 -0.12 6.70 -6.14
C ALA A 80 0.80 7.65 -5.35
N LEU A 81 0.73 7.66 -4.02
CA LEU A 81 1.70 8.38 -3.19
C LEU A 81 3.12 7.84 -3.37
N TYR A 82 3.26 6.52 -3.54
CA TYR A 82 4.55 5.90 -3.85
C TYR A 82 5.09 6.33 -5.21
N LEU A 83 4.25 6.34 -6.24
CA LEU A 83 4.65 6.69 -7.60
C LEU A 83 4.94 8.20 -7.75
N TRP A 84 4.10 9.05 -7.16
CA TRP A 84 4.15 10.51 -7.35
C TRP A 84 4.89 11.27 -6.24
N GLY A 85 5.10 10.68 -5.06
CA GLY A 85 5.71 11.39 -3.93
C GLY A 85 7.10 11.93 -4.23
N TRP A 86 8.01 11.07 -4.72
CA TRP A 86 9.37 11.48 -5.07
C TRP A 86 9.44 12.52 -6.20
N PRO A 87 8.81 12.33 -7.37
CA PRO A 87 8.89 13.32 -8.45
C PRO A 87 8.27 14.67 -8.05
N MET A 88 7.21 14.68 -7.24
CA MET A 88 6.62 15.94 -6.73
C MET A 88 7.50 16.63 -5.70
N GLN A 89 8.24 15.88 -4.87
CA GLN A 89 9.28 16.45 -4.00
C GLN A 89 10.41 17.08 -4.82
N GLN A 90 10.87 16.42 -5.88
CA GLN A 90 11.91 16.97 -6.75
C GLN A 90 11.44 18.24 -7.48
N LEU A 91 10.19 18.28 -7.92
CA LEU A 91 9.59 19.45 -8.56
C LEU A 91 9.44 20.62 -7.57
N ALA A 92 8.94 20.35 -6.36
CA ALA A 92 8.87 21.35 -5.30
C ALA A 92 10.27 21.88 -4.89
N ALA A 93 11.28 21.01 -4.91
CA ALA A 93 12.67 21.40 -4.63
C ALA A 93 13.22 22.29 -5.75
N PHE A 94 12.94 21.97 -7.02
CA PHE A 94 13.32 22.76 -8.19
C PHE A 94 12.76 24.19 -8.13
N PHE A 95 11.52 24.37 -7.68
CA PHE A 95 10.91 25.69 -7.48
C PHE A 95 11.37 26.42 -6.21
N GLY A 96 12.31 25.85 -5.45
CA GLY A 96 12.84 26.50 -4.24
C GLY A 96 11.92 26.41 -3.02
N TRP A 97 10.82 25.65 -3.06
CA TRP A 97 9.87 25.57 -1.93
C TRP A 97 10.43 24.85 -0.70
N HIS A 98 11.59 24.20 -0.86
CA HIS A 98 12.36 23.67 0.26
C HIS A 98 12.85 24.77 1.22
N HIS A 99 12.97 26.03 0.76
CA HIS A 99 13.35 27.17 1.60
C HIS A 99 12.28 27.57 2.61
N TRP A 100 11.02 27.16 2.43
CA TRP A 100 9.93 27.49 3.35
C TRP A 100 9.95 26.63 4.62
N GLY A 101 10.86 25.67 4.70
CA GLY A 101 10.99 24.73 5.81
C GLY A 101 10.34 23.38 5.52
N TYR A 102 10.66 22.39 6.36
CA TYR A 102 10.30 20.99 6.14
C TYR A 102 8.79 20.73 6.05
N LEU A 103 8.01 21.31 6.98
CA LEU A 103 6.56 21.12 7.04
C LEU A 103 5.84 21.66 5.79
N PRO A 104 5.99 22.94 5.39
CA PRO A 104 5.32 23.45 4.21
C PRO A 104 5.83 22.78 2.93
N TYR A 105 7.13 22.45 2.84
CA TYR A 105 7.66 21.69 1.72
C TYR A 105 6.98 20.32 1.57
N THR A 106 6.89 19.56 2.67
CA THR A 106 6.27 18.24 2.68
C THR A 106 4.77 18.32 2.36
N ALA A 107 4.07 19.30 2.93
CA ALA A 107 2.64 19.49 2.68
C ALA A 107 2.36 19.84 1.21
N VAL A 108 3.15 20.72 0.60
CA VAL A 108 3.00 21.08 -0.81
C VAL A 108 3.29 19.89 -1.71
N SER A 109 4.37 19.14 -1.47
CA SER A 109 4.67 17.94 -2.26
C SER A 109 3.59 16.87 -2.13
N LEU A 110 3.01 16.68 -0.94
CA LEU A 110 1.89 15.77 -0.73
C LEU A 110 0.64 16.22 -1.50
N LEU A 111 0.29 17.50 -1.44
CA LEU A 111 -0.84 18.05 -2.17
C LEU A 111 -0.67 17.88 -3.68
N MET A 112 0.52 18.15 -4.21
CA MET A 112 0.81 17.94 -5.63
C MET A 112 0.67 16.47 -6.02
N ALA A 113 1.20 15.55 -5.21
CA ALA A 113 1.08 14.12 -5.46
C ALA A 113 -0.39 13.66 -5.46
N PHE A 114 -1.20 14.13 -4.51
CA PHE A 114 -2.64 13.87 -4.46
C PHE A 114 -3.40 14.44 -5.66
N VAL A 115 -3.06 15.65 -6.10
CA VAL A 115 -3.71 16.24 -7.29
C VAL A 115 -3.37 15.42 -8.54
N CYS A 116 -2.11 15.02 -8.72
CA CYS A 116 -1.70 14.16 -9.83
C CYS A 116 -2.38 12.78 -9.78
N GLU A 117 -2.50 12.18 -8.60
CA GLU A 117 -3.25 10.94 -8.38
C GLU A 117 -4.71 11.09 -8.80
N TRP A 118 -5.39 12.11 -8.28
CA TRP A 118 -6.80 12.35 -8.58
C TRP A 118 -7.04 12.56 -10.07
N VAL A 119 -6.17 13.32 -10.74
CA VAL A 119 -6.23 13.53 -12.20
C VAL A 119 -5.95 12.24 -12.96
N SER A 120 -4.92 11.48 -12.57
CA SER A 120 -4.58 10.19 -13.18
C SER A 120 -5.72 9.18 -13.06
N TRP A 121 -6.36 9.10 -11.89
CA TRP A 121 -7.48 8.21 -11.63
C TRP A 121 -8.67 8.52 -12.55
N HIS A 122 -9.03 9.81 -12.66
CA HIS A 122 -10.17 10.23 -13.45
C HIS A 122 -9.95 10.10 -14.96
N LEU A 123 -8.73 10.35 -15.45
CA LEU A 123 -8.42 10.35 -16.88
C LEU A 123 -8.02 8.96 -17.40
N ILE A 124 -7.17 8.25 -16.67
CA ILE A 124 -6.51 7.04 -17.15
C ILE A 124 -7.15 5.82 -16.51
N GLU A 125 -7.14 5.73 -15.18
CA GLU A 125 -7.40 4.48 -14.48
C GLU A 125 -8.87 4.05 -14.56
N LYS A 126 -9.79 5.00 -14.41
CA LYS A 126 -11.23 4.73 -14.60
C LYS A 126 -11.53 4.22 -16.01
N THR A 127 -10.90 4.80 -17.03
CA THR A 127 -11.07 4.42 -18.43
C THR A 127 -10.42 3.06 -18.71
N ALA A 128 -9.22 2.81 -18.18
CA ALA A 128 -8.50 1.56 -18.33
C ALA A 128 -9.22 0.39 -17.64
N LEU A 129 -9.82 0.61 -16.47
CA LEU A 129 -10.62 -0.39 -15.76
C LEU A 129 -11.90 -0.75 -16.51
N THR A 130 -12.55 0.21 -17.18
CA THR A 130 -13.69 -0.11 -18.08
C THR A 130 -13.28 -0.93 -19.31
N LEU A 131 -11.99 -0.91 -19.67
CA LEU A 131 -11.44 -1.68 -20.79
C LEU A 131 -10.80 -3.00 -20.34
N LYS A 132 -10.83 -3.33 -19.03
CA LYS A 132 -10.28 -4.58 -18.48
C LYS A 132 -10.92 -5.82 -19.12
N ASP A 133 -12.20 -5.73 -19.48
CA ASP A 133 -12.94 -6.80 -20.15
C ASP A 133 -12.90 -6.69 -21.68
N TRP A 134 -12.26 -5.67 -22.24
CA TRP A 134 -12.18 -5.42 -23.69
C TRP A 134 -10.98 -6.12 -24.36
N SER A 135 -9.99 -6.58 -23.60
CA SER A 135 -8.85 -7.31 -24.17
C SER A 135 -9.33 -8.59 -24.87
N PRO A 136 -8.90 -8.88 -26.11
CA PRO A 136 -9.28 -10.10 -26.85
C PRO A 136 -8.73 -11.39 -26.20
N GLY A 137 -7.87 -11.27 -25.19
CA GLY A 137 -7.53 -12.36 -24.29
C GLY A 137 -8.68 -12.62 -23.35
N ARG A 138 -9.64 -13.47 -23.76
CA ARG A 138 -10.56 -14.14 -22.84
C ARG A 138 -9.65 -14.71 -21.73
N GLY A 139 -9.73 -14.16 -20.52
CA GLY A 139 -8.70 -14.29 -19.50
C GLY A 139 -8.39 -15.73 -19.06
N VAL A 140 -7.60 -15.89 -17.99
CA VAL A 140 -7.20 -17.21 -17.46
C VAL A 140 -8.39 -18.16 -17.29
N ALA A 141 -9.57 -17.65 -16.95
CA ALA A 141 -10.83 -18.40 -16.83
C ALA A 141 -11.32 -19.06 -18.14
N TYR A 142 -11.08 -18.44 -19.31
CA TYR A 142 -11.45 -19.05 -20.59
C TYR A 142 -10.46 -20.15 -21.00
N TRP A 143 -9.17 -19.91 -20.78
CA TRP A 143 -8.14 -20.90 -21.06
C TRP A 143 -8.24 -22.10 -20.10
N SER A 144 -8.56 -21.88 -18.82
CA SER A 144 -8.84 -22.97 -17.88
C SER A 144 -10.07 -23.77 -18.29
N GLY A 145 -11.17 -23.11 -18.67
CA GLY A 145 -12.38 -23.78 -19.14
C GLY A 145 -12.17 -24.59 -20.43
N THR A 146 -11.37 -24.06 -21.37
CA THR A 146 -11.01 -24.75 -22.62
C THR A 146 -10.13 -25.96 -22.35
N PHE A 147 -9.14 -25.83 -21.47
CA PHE A 147 -8.25 -26.92 -21.08
C PHE A 147 -9.02 -28.03 -20.36
N GLN A 148 -9.93 -27.67 -19.46
CA GLN A 148 -10.77 -28.63 -18.73
C GLN A 148 -11.73 -29.37 -19.65
N ARG A 149 -12.32 -28.69 -20.65
CA ARG A 149 -13.14 -29.33 -21.70
C ARG A 149 -12.32 -30.29 -22.55
N SER A 150 -11.10 -29.90 -22.95
CA SER A 150 -10.15 -30.76 -23.67
C SER A 150 -9.83 -32.04 -22.88
N LEU A 151 -9.53 -31.91 -21.60
CA LEU A 151 -9.24 -33.05 -20.72
C LEU A 151 -10.45 -33.96 -20.54
N ASN A 152 -11.64 -33.41 -20.30
CA ASN A 152 -12.87 -34.21 -20.17
C ASN A 152 -13.22 -34.94 -21.48
N ARG A 153 -12.98 -34.33 -22.65
CA ARG A 153 -13.20 -34.95 -23.96
C ARG A 153 -12.27 -36.15 -24.19
N ARG A 154 -11.02 -36.08 -23.71
CA ARG A 154 -10.09 -37.21 -23.72
C ARG A 154 -10.44 -38.29 -22.71
N ARG A 155 -11.01 -37.91 -21.55
CA ARG A 155 -11.36 -38.83 -20.46
C ARG A 155 -12.65 -39.60 -20.72
N ASN A 156 -13.58 -39.07 -21.51
CA ASN A 156 -14.88 -39.72 -21.75
C ASN A 156 -15.34 -39.62 -23.23
N PRO A 157 -14.70 -40.36 -24.15
CA PRO A 157 -15.02 -40.27 -25.58
C PRO A 157 -16.44 -40.77 -25.93
N ALA A 158 -17.02 -41.67 -25.13
CA ALA A 158 -18.36 -42.23 -25.35
C ALA A 158 -19.50 -41.22 -25.13
N ALA A 159 -19.31 -40.23 -24.24
CA ALA A 159 -20.32 -39.21 -23.94
C ALA A 159 -20.43 -38.13 -25.04
N VAL A 160 -19.43 -38.01 -25.91
CA VAL A 160 -19.40 -37.04 -27.02
C VAL A 160 -20.13 -37.60 -28.23
N ALA A 161 -20.00 -38.90 -28.50
CA ALA A 161 -20.65 -39.58 -29.62
C ALA A 161 -22.18 -39.71 -29.49
N ALA A 162 -22.75 -39.45 -28.31
CA ALA A 162 -24.19 -39.48 -28.06
C ALA A 162 -24.86 -38.10 -28.10
N ALA A 163 -24.08 -37.04 -28.30
CA ALA A 163 -24.54 -35.64 -28.31
C ALA A 163 -24.51 -34.99 -29.71
N ASP A 164 -23.95 -35.70 -30.71
CA ASP A 164 -24.00 -35.37 -32.14
C ASP A 164 -25.09 -36.21 -32.82
#